data_AF-A0A950EIC3-F1
#
_entry.id   AF-A0A950EIC3-F1
#
_cell.length_a   1.000
_cell.length_b   1.000
_cell.length_c   1.000
_cell.angle_alpha   90.00
_cell.angle_beta   90.00
_cell.angle_gamma   90.00
#
_symmetry.space_group_name_H-M   'P 1'
#
loop_
_entity.id
_entity.type
_entity.pdbx_description
1 polymer ?
#
loop_
_entity_poly.entity_id
_entity_poly.type
_entity_poly.pdbx_seq_one_letter_code
_entity_poly.pdbx_strand_id
1 'polypeptide(L)'
;MSARARAVDRRTALALALLVVVLAVPYLLRGPKLFLDDWWVLRNRHFSGVLGAAGHQQAVSRPGAWLVFTGAFGLIGRHPVPLYVLQTALNAAIAASLFLVLRRFVTWGLATAVVVVRALLPNHSAMDHWASTLAIVVALLLLLVGAVLLIRACDGDGHPWAAIALFAASGLCYEATLPMAGALLLAIPLLTTRRPRWDALVVGGAVVGATGIWALTHAWRGVPSGYADVGVEFTIHFGRGIAFSDATGTLLAAAGATGIAVVLWRLIAPS
;
A
#
# COMPACT_ATOMS: atom_id res chain seq x y z
N MET A 1 3.94 -24.51 -11.64
CA MET A 1 2.59 -24.64 -11.03
C MET A 1 1.64 -25.32 -12.00
N SER A 2 0.84 -26.28 -11.53
CA SER A 2 -0.21 -26.90 -12.34
C SER A 2 -1.35 -25.91 -12.66
N ALA A 3 -2.09 -26.16 -13.74
CA ALA A 3 -3.25 -25.32 -14.11
C ALA A 3 -4.29 -25.26 -12.98
N ARG A 4 -4.48 -26.38 -12.25
CA ARG A 4 -5.36 -26.46 -11.08
C ARG A 4 -4.90 -25.53 -9.96
N ALA A 5 -3.61 -25.47 -9.66
CA ALA A 5 -3.08 -24.58 -8.62
C ALA A 5 -3.32 -23.10 -8.97
N ARG A 6 -3.09 -22.70 -10.23
CA ARG A 6 -3.38 -21.33 -10.71
C ARG A 6 -4.87 -20.99 -10.59
N ALA A 7 -5.76 -21.93 -10.89
CA ALA A 7 -7.20 -21.74 -10.77
C ALA A 7 -7.63 -21.53 -9.30
N VAL A 8 -7.05 -22.30 -8.37
CA VAL A 8 -7.30 -22.14 -6.92
C VAL A 8 -6.82 -20.78 -6.44
N ASP A 9 -5.60 -20.36 -6.80
CA ASP A 9 -5.07 -19.06 -6.40
C ASP A 9 -5.92 -17.90 -6.95
N ARG A 10 -6.35 -17.98 -8.22
CA ARG A 10 -7.25 -16.98 -8.82
C ARG A 10 -8.60 -16.90 -8.08
N ARG A 11 -9.21 -18.04 -7.76
CA ARG A 11 -10.47 -18.08 -6.99
C ARG A 11 -10.29 -17.52 -5.59
N THR A 12 -9.16 -17.80 -4.95
CA THR A 12 -8.83 -17.27 -3.62
C THR A 12 -8.67 -15.76 -3.66
N ALA A 13 -7.92 -15.22 -4.63
CA ALA A 13 -7.76 -13.78 -4.81
C ALA A 13 -9.11 -13.08 -5.04
N LEU A 14 -10.00 -13.68 -5.84
CA LEU A 14 -11.36 -13.17 -6.06
C LEU A 14 -12.21 -13.23 -4.80
N ALA A 15 -12.13 -14.31 -4.02
CA ALA A 15 -12.85 -14.44 -2.76
C ALA A 15 -12.39 -13.40 -1.73
N LEU A 16 -11.08 -13.11 -1.66
CA LEU A 16 -10.52 -12.07 -0.79
C LEU A 16 -10.93 -10.67 -1.23
N ALA A 17 -10.95 -10.40 -2.54
CA ALA A 17 -11.48 -9.15 -3.08
C ALA A 17 -12.98 -9.00 -2.76
N LEU A 18 -13.77 -10.07 -2.90
CA LEU A 18 -15.19 -10.07 -2.56
C LEU A 18 -15.41 -9.86 -1.06
N LEU A 19 -14.58 -10.43 -0.19
CA LEU A 19 -14.63 -10.20 1.25
C LEU A 19 -14.53 -8.70 1.56
N VAL A 20 -13.57 -7.98 0.96
CA VAL A 20 -13.44 -6.52 1.14
C VAL A 20 -14.71 -5.79 0.70
N VAL A 21 -15.30 -6.18 -0.45
CA VAL A 21 -16.56 -5.58 -0.92
C VAL A 21 -17.71 -5.85 0.05
N VAL A 22 -17.82 -7.07 0.57
CA VAL A 22 -18.85 -7.44 1.56
C VAL A 22 -18.69 -6.63 2.85
N LEU A 23 -17.46 -6.46 3.34
CA LEU A 23 -17.15 -5.66 4.52
C LEU A 23 -17.49 -4.17 4.35
N ALA A 24 -17.48 -3.67 3.11
CA ALA A 24 -17.83 -2.29 2.80
C ALA A 24 -19.35 -2.02 2.79
N VAL A 25 -20.19 -3.05 2.60
CA VAL A 25 -21.65 -2.89 2.46
C VAL A 25 -22.29 -2.18 3.66
N PRO A 26 -22.00 -2.54 4.94
CA PRO A 26 -22.62 -1.87 6.07
C PRO A 26 -22.36 -0.36 6.12
N TYR A 27 -21.15 0.09 5.76
CA TYR A 27 -20.82 1.51 5.74
C TYR A 27 -21.44 2.22 4.54
N LEU A 28 -21.48 1.57 3.37
CA LEU A 28 -22.18 2.08 2.19
C LEU A 28 -23.66 2.36 2.49
N LEU A 29 -24.34 1.41 3.16
CA LEU A 29 -25.75 1.52 3.52
C LEU A 29 -26.02 2.61 4.58
N ARG A 30 -25.04 2.90 5.44
CA ARG A 30 -25.12 3.99 6.43
C ARG A 30 -24.94 5.39 5.84
N GLY A 31 -24.56 5.48 4.56
CA GLY A 31 -24.30 6.74 3.88
C GLY A 31 -22.93 7.31 4.26
N PRO A 32 -21.87 6.97 3.50
CA PRO A 32 -20.51 7.46 3.68
C PRO A 32 -20.46 8.98 3.87
N LYS A 33 -19.57 9.42 4.76
CA LYS A 33 -19.35 10.84 5.06
C LYS A 33 -17.89 11.21 4.80
N LEU A 34 -17.67 12.51 4.64
CA LEU A 34 -16.33 13.08 4.51
C LEU A 34 -15.78 13.40 5.90
N PHE A 35 -14.49 13.14 6.09
CA PHE A 35 -13.74 13.43 7.29
C PHE A 35 -13.14 14.84 7.24
N LEU A 36 -12.59 15.30 8.36
CA LEU A 36 -12.02 16.66 8.49
C LEU A 36 -11.01 16.98 7.37
N ASP A 37 -10.12 16.03 7.06
CA ASP A 37 -9.05 16.24 6.08
C ASP A 37 -9.56 16.32 4.64
N ASP A 38 -10.68 15.66 4.33
CA ASP A 38 -11.32 15.74 3.01
C ASP A 38 -11.81 17.17 2.72
N TRP A 39 -12.26 17.88 3.76
CA TRP A 39 -12.74 19.25 3.64
C TRP A 39 -11.63 20.22 3.25
N TRP A 40 -10.38 19.97 3.63
CA TRP A 40 -9.25 20.79 3.23
C TRP A 40 -9.02 20.72 1.70
N VAL A 41 -9.08 19.51 1.13
CA VAL A 41 -8.91 19.29 -0.31
C VAL A 41 -10.09 19.90 -1.09
N LEU A 42 -11.31 19.76 -0.57
CA LEU A 42 -12.51 20.31 -1.19
C LEU A 42 -12.57 21.85 -1.14
N ARG A 43 -12.07 22.44 -0.05
CA ARG A 43 -11.86 23.90 0.04
C ARG A 43 -10.92 24.37 -1.06
N ASN A 44 -9.78 23.69 -1.25
CA ASN A 44 -8.84 24.04 -2.31
C ASN A 44 -9.49 23.90 -3.70
N ARG A 45 -10.28 22.84 -3.94
CA ARG A 45 -11.07 22.74 -5.19
C ARG A 45 -12.01 23.93 -5.37
N HIS A 46 -12.67 24.38 -4.32
CA HIS A 46 -13.64 25.48 -4.39
C HIS A 46 -12.98 26.80 -4.81
N PHE A 47 -11.79 27.10 -4.29
CA PHE A 47 -11.09 28.37 -4.54
C PHE A 47 -10.07 28.32 -5.69
N SER A 48 -9.50 27.16 -5.99
CA SER A 48 -8.40 26.99 -6.96
C SER A 48 -8.75 26.07 -8.13
N GLY A 49 -10.01 25.63 -8.22
CA GLY A 49 -10.50 24.78 -9.29
C GLY A 49 -10.03 23.32 -9.21
N VAL A 50 -10.34 22.55 -10.25
CA VAL A 50 -10.10 21.09 -10.33
C VAL A 50 -8.63 20.73 -10.12
N LEU A 51 -7.73 21.38 -10.86
CA LEU A 51 -6.28 21.11 -10.81
C LEU A 51 -5.63 21.62 -9.51
N GLY A 52 -6.29 22.55 -8.82
CA GLY A 52 -5.84 23.09 -7.54
C GLY A 52 -6.30 22.29 -6.32
N ALA A 53 -7.11 21.23 -6.50
CA ALA A 53 -7.71 20.47 -5.40
C ALA A 53 -6.66 19.93 -4.42
N ALA A 54 -5.56 19.38 -4.93
CA ALA A 54 -4.48 18.81 -4.13
C ALA A 54 -3.64 19.86 -3.37
N GLY A 55 -3.81 21.15 -3.66
CA GLY A 55 -2.97 22.23 -3.16
C GLY A 55 -1.82 22.58 -4.12
N HIS A 56 -1.41 23.86 -4.11
CA HIS A 56 -0.52 24.46 -5.10
C HIS A 56 0.90 23.84 -5.16
N GLN A 57 1.37 23.22 -4.07
CA GLN A 57 2.71 22.61 -4.01
C GLN A 57 2.69 21.09 -4.16
N GLN A 58 1.53 20.45 -4.18
CA GLN A 58 1.44 18.99 -4.28
C GLN A 58 1.90 18.48 -5.64
N ALA A 59 1.66 19.24 -6.71
CA ALA A 59 2.08 18.87 -8.07
C ALA A 59 3.60 18.71 -8.19
N VAL A 60 4.36 19.51 -7.43
CA VAL A 60 5.82 19.47 -7.42
C VAL A 60 6.33 18.45 -6.41
N SER A 61 5.80 18.48 -5.18
CA SER A 61 6.30 17.63 -4.09
C SER A 61 5.97 16.15 -4.29
N ARG A 62 4.74 15.85 -4.71
CA ARG A 62 4.19 14.50 -4.86
C ARG A 62 3.26 14.45 -6.07
N PRO A 63 3.81 14.47 -7.31
CA PRO A 63 3.00 14.53 -8.52
C PRO A 63 1.99 13.37 -8.64
N GLY A 64 2.33 12.18 -8.13
CA GLY A 64 1.39 11.06 -8.07
C GLY A 64 0.21 11.33 -7.14
N ALA A 65 0.46 11.86 -5.94
CA ALA A 65 -0.60 12.24 -5.01
C ALA A 65 -1.47 13.37 -5.58
N TRP A 66 -0.85 14.34 -6.27
CA TRP A 66 -1.56 15.40 -6.97
C TRP A 66 -2.53 14.86 -8.01
N LEU A 67 -2.12 13.89 -8.83
CA LEU A 67 -3.00 13.22 -9.81
C LEU A 67 -4.18 12.53 -9.10
N VAL A 68 -3.91 11.79 -8.03
CA VAL A 68 -4.96 11.07 -7.28
C VAL A 68 -5.98 12.04 -6.68
N PHE A 69 -5.52 13.11 -6.03
CA PHE A 69 -6.43 14.10 -5.45
C PHE A 69 -7.17 14.93 -6.50
N THR A 70 -6.55 15.22 -7.63
CA THR A 70 -7.20 15.87 -8.77
C THR A 70 -8.30 14.97 -9.34
N GLY A 71 -8.04 13.67 -9.51
CA GLY A 71 -9.06 12.71 -9.95
C GLY A 71 -10.19 12.55 -8.93
N ALA A 72 -9.84 12.33 -7.66
CA ALA A 72 -10.80 12.10 -6.59
C ALA A 72 -11.56 13.37 -6.23
N PHE A 73 -10.90 14.37 -5.66
CA PHE A 73 -11.60 15.56 -5.18
C PHE A 73 -11.82 16.59 -6.27
N GLY A 74 -10.90 16.72 -7.24
CA GLY A 74 -11.03 17.65 -8.35
C GLY A 74 -12.17 17.28 -9.30
N LEU A 75 -12.27 16.04 -9.75
CA LEU A 75 -13.33 15.59 -10.66
C LEU A 75 -14.59 15.16 -9.89
N ILE A 76 -14.49 14.19 -8.97
CA ILE A 76 -15.66 13.67 -8.24
C ILE A 76 -16.21 14.75 -7.31
N GLY A 77 -15.43 15.24 -6.35
CA GLY A 77 -15.85 16.35 -5.47
C GLY A 77 -16.52 15.94 -4.18
N ARG A 78 -17.54 16.70 -3.76
CA ARG A 78 -18.23 16.54 -2.46
C ARG A 78 -19.19 15.33 -2.45
N HIS A 79 -18.91 14.29 -3.23
CA HIS A 79 -19.75 13.10 -3.37
C HIS A 79 -19.07 11.92 -2.65
N PRO A 80 -19.41 11.65 -1.39
CA PRO A 80 -18.72 10.65 -0.58
C PRO A 80 -18.99 9.22 -1.07
N VAL A 81 -20.16 8.93 -1.65
CA VAL A 81 -20.49 7.58 -2.14
C VAL A 81 -19.57 7.15 -3.30
N PRO A 82 -19.40 7.92 -4.40
CA PRO A 82 -18.45 7.56 -5.45
C PRO A 82 -17.00 7.45 -4.96
N LEU A 83 -16.56 8.34 -4.05
CA LEU A 83 -15.22 8.27 -3.45
C LEU A 83 -15.03 6.97 -2.67
N TYR A 84 -16.04 6.58 -1.89
CA TYR A 84 -16.02 5.35 -1.12
C TYR A 84 -16.03 4.09 -2.00
N VAL A 85 -16.82 4.09 -3.07
CA VAL A 85 -16.84 3.00 -4.06
C VAL A 85 -15.48 2.85 -4.74
N LEU A 86 -14.86 3.96 -5.14
CA LEU A 86 -13.51 3.96 -5.72
C LEU A 86 -12.49 3.38 -4.74
N GLN A 87 -12.51 3.85 -3.49
CA GLN A 87 -11.61 3.38 -2.45
C GLN A 87 -11.79 1.88 -2.16
N THR A 88 -13.04 1.41 -2.09
CA THR A 88 -13.38 -0.01 -1.91
C THR A 88 -12.85 -0.85 -3.07
N ALA A 89 -13.01 -0.40 -4.31
CA ALA A 89 -12.52 -1.10 -5.49
C ALA A 89 -10.98 -1.21 -5.49
N LEU A 90 -10.28 -0.13 -5.12
CA LEU A 90 -8.82 -0.15 -4.97
C LEU A 90 -8.38 -1.10 -3.86
N ASN A 91 -9.05 -1.10 -2.71
CA ASN A 91 -8.74 -2.00 -1.61
C ASN A 91 -9.00 -3.48 -1.95
N ALA A 92 -10.04 -3.79 -2.73
CA ALA A 92 -10.27 -5.13 -3.24
C ALA A 92 -9.13 -5.57 -4.18
N ALA A 93 -8.64 -4.67 -5.03
CA ALA A 93 -7.47 -4.94 -5.88
C ALA A 93 -6.17 -5.13 -5.07
N ILE A 94 -6.00 -4.38 -3.98
CA ILE A 94 -4.89 -4.53 -3.03
C ILE A 94 -4.94 -5.91 -2.37
N ALA A 95 -6.11 -6.35 -1.88
CA ALA A 95 -6.27 -7.66 -1.26
C ALA A 95 -5.88 -8.80 -2.22
N ALA A 96 -6.36 -8.72 -3.47
CA ALA A 96 -6.00 -9.67 -4.51
C ALA A 96 -4.49 -9.64 -4.83
N SER A 97 -3.91 -8.46 -5.01
CA SER A 97 -2.50 -8.30 -5.36
C SER A 97 -1.57 -8.76 -4.23
N LEU A 98 -1.91 -8.42 -2.98
CA LEU A 98 -1.18 -8.84 -1.79
C LEU A 98 -1.18 -10.37 -1.67
N PHE A 99 -2.34 -11.01 -1.86
CA PHE A 99 -2.42 -12.47 -1.88
C PHE A 99 -1.47 -13.06 -2.93
N LEU A 100 -1.49 -12.53 -4.16
CA LEU A 100 -0.66 -13.04 -5.26
C LEU A 100 0.84 -12.88 -4.99
N VAL A 101 1.26 -11.75 -4.39
CA VAL A 101 2.66 -11.55 -3.98
C VAL A 101 3.05 -12.55 -2.89
N LEU A 102 2.27 -12.64 -1.82
CA LEU A 102 2.58 -13.53 -0.69
C LEU A 102 2.59 -15.00 -1.09
N ARG A 103 1.61 -15.41 -1.91
CA ARG A 103 1.45 -16.78 -2.37
C ARG A 103 2.68 -17.32 -3.09
N ARG A 104 3.53 -16.45 -3.65
CA ARG A 104 4.81 -16.83 -4.26
C ARG A 104 5.84 -17.32 -3.24
N PHE A 105 5.83 -16.75 -2.04
CA PHE A 105 6.89 -16.93 -1.04
C PHE A 105 6.45 -17.71 0.20
N VAL A 106 5.14 -17.79 0.47
CA VAL A 106 4.60 -18.51 1.62
C VAL A 106 3.50 -19.50 1.24
N THR A 107 3.08 -20.32 2.20
CA THR A 107 1.98 -21.27 2.01
C THR A 107 0.67 -20.55 1.73
N TRP A 108 -0.24 -21.24 1.02
CA TRP A 108 -1.57 -20.71 0.70
C TRP A 108 -2.34 -20.23 1.95
N GLY A 109 -2.27 -21.02 3.04
CA GLY A 109 -2.94 -20.69 4.29
C GLY A 109 -2.39 -19.40 4.91
N LEU A 110 -1.07 -19.24 4.95
CA LEU A 110 -0.44 -18.04 5.52
C LEU A 110 -0.71 -16.80 4.66
N ALA A 111 -0.61 -16.90 3.33
CA ALA A 111 -0.95 -15.81 2.42
C ALA A 111 -2.40 -15.35 2.60
N THR A 112 -3.34 -16.30 2.69
CA THR A 112 -4.76 -16.02 2.91
C THR A 112 -4.97 -15.36 4.28
N ALA A 113 -4.37 -15.91 5.33
CA ALA A 113 -4.49 -15.38 6.68
C ALA A 113 -4.00 -13.93 6.78
N VAL A 114 -2.85 -13.59 6.17
CA VAL A 114 -2.33 -12.21 6.18
C VAL A 114 -3.31 -11.23 5.52
N VAL A 115 -3.90 -11.61 4.38
CA VAL A 115 -4.87 -10.73 3.68
C VAL A 115 -6.17 -10.59 4.47
N VAL A 116 -6.68 -11.68 5.06
CA VAL A 116 -7.88 -11.64 5.91
C VAL A 116 -7.64 -10.79 7.15
N VAL A 117 -6.52 -11.00 7.84
CA VAL A 117 -6.16 -10.20 9.03
C VAL A 117 -6.05 -8.73 8.66
N ARG A 118 -5.40 -8.38 7.54
CA ARG A 118 -5.35 -7.01 7.04
C ARG A 118 -6.75 -6.42 6.82
N ALA A 119 -7.63 -7.16 6.14
CA ALA A 119 -8.99 -6.69 5.82
C ALA A 119 -9.89 -6.52 7.05
N LEU A 120 -9.62 -7.27 8.13
CA LEU A 120 -10.39 -7.23 9.37
C LEU A 120 -9.80 -6.30 10.44
N LEU A 121 -8.54 -5.87 10.31
CA LEU A 121 -7.87 -5.07 11.33
C LEU A 121 -8.52 -3.67 11.44
N PRO A 122 -8.91 -3.21 12.65
CA PRO A 122 -9.61 -1.94 12.83
C PRO A 122 -8.87 -0.72 12.30
N ASN A 123 -7.54 -0.65 12.48
CA ASN A 123 -6.71 0.44 11.96
C ASN A 123 -6.78 0.57 10.43
N HIS A 124 -6.84 -0.56 9.71
CA HIS A 124 -7.03 -0.52 8.26
C HIS A 124 -8.47 -0.16 7.91
N SER A 125 -9.46 -0.67 8.64
CA SER A 125 -10.87 -0.34 8.39
C SER A 125 -11.21 1.15 8.54
N ALA A 126 -10.51 1.87 9.44
CA ALA A 126 -10.68 3.31 9.60
C ALA A 126 -10.10 4.10 8.42
N MET A 127 -8.93 3.68 7.90
CA MET A 127 -8.34 4.28 6.70
C MET A 127 -9.13 3.95 5.44
N ASP A 128 -9.71 2.75 5.34
CA ASP A 128 -10.45 2.27 4.17
C ASP A 128 -11.72 3.08 3.85
N HIS A 129 -12.20 3.87 4.79
CA HIS A 129 -13.38 4.73 4.63
C HIS A 129 -13.01 6.21 4.45
N TRP A 130 -11.72 6.56 4.58
CA TRP A 130 -11.24 7.92 4.61
C TRP A 130 -10.65 8.33 3.25
N ALA A 131 -11.38 9.16 2.50
CA ALA A 131 -11.07 9.48 1.11
C ALA A 131 -9.71 10.19 0.92
N SER A 132 -9.25 11.00 1.87
CA SER A 132 -7.92 11.64 1.77
C SER A 132 -6.76 10.65 1.82
N THR A 133 -6.99 9.40 2.23
CA THR A 133 -5.96 8.34 2.16
C THR A 133 -5.84 7.72 0.77
N LEU A 134 -6.66 8.11 -0.22
CA LEU A 134 -6.65 7.52 -1.57
C LEU A 134 -5.26 7.54 -2.21
N ALA A 135 -4.43 8.57 -1.99
CA ALA A 135 -3.06 8.60 -2.51
C ALA A 135 -2.19 7.47 -1.93
N ILE A 136 -2.37 7.12 -0.65
CA ILE A 136 -1.68 6.01 0.02
C ILE A 136 -2.21 4.66 -0.51
N VAL A 137 -3.52 4.53 -0.69
CA VAL A 137 -4.15 3.33 -1.25
C VAL A 137 -3.65 3.07 -2.67
N VAL A 138 -3.62 4.10 -3.52
CA VAL A 138 -3.06 4.01 -4.88
C VAL A 138 -1.58 3.66 -4.83
N ALA A 139 -0.79 4.30 -3.97
CA ALA A 139 0.64 3.97 -3.80
C ALA A 139 0.83 2.48 -3.47
N LEU A 140 0.10 1.97 -2.48
CA LEU A 140 0.19 0.56 -2.09
C LEU A 140 -0.23 -0.38 -3.22
N LEU A 141 -1.28 -0.05 -3.98
CA LEU A 141 -1.68 -0.86 -5.13
C LEU A 141 -0.59 -0.88 -6.21
N LEU A 142 -0.01 0.28 -6.55
CA LEU A 142 1.09 0.38 -7.52
C LEU A 142 2.31 -0.45 -7.06
N LEU A 143 2.67 -0.36 -5.78
CA LEU A 143 3.74 -1.16 -5.17
C LEU A 143 3.47 -2.66 -5.32
N LEU A 144 2.26 -3.13 -4.97
CA LEU A 144 1.92 -4.56 -5.02
C LEU A 144 1.82 -5.08 -6.46
N VAL A 145 1.24 -4.31 -7.37
CA VAL A 145 1.20 -4.66 -8.80
C VAL A 145 2.62 -4.68 -9.38
N GLY A 146 3.46 -3.72 -9.02
CA GLY A 146 4.88 -3.71 -9.35
C GLY A 146 5.60 -4.98 -8.87
N ALA A 147 5.34 -5.41 -7.63
CA ALA A 147 5.87 -6.66 -7.10
C ALA A 147 5.40 -7.89 -7.90
N VAL A 148 4.11 -7.97 -8.25
CA VAL A 148 3.57 -9.05 -9.12
C VAL A 148 4.28 -9.05 -10.48
N LEU A 149 4.49 -7.88 -11.10
CA LEU A 149 5.19 -7.78 -12.38
C LEU A 149 6.67 -8.19 -12.26
N LEU A 150 7.33 -7.84 -11.16
CA LEU A 150 8.73 -8.24 -10.93
C LEU A 150 8.85 -9.75 -10.72
N ILE A 151 7.93 -10.36 -9.97
CA ILE A 151 7.86 -11.82 -9.82
C ILE A 151 7.71 -12.49 -11.19
N ARG A 152 6.79 -12.01 -12.02
CA ARG A 152 6.58 -12.54 -13.39
C ARG A 152 7.81 -12.36 -14.27
N ALA A 153 8.47 -11.21 -14.18
CA ALA A 153 9.70 -10.96 -14.91
C ALA A 153 10.82 -11.91 -14.46
N CYS A 154 10.85 -12.34 -13.20
CA CYS A 154 11.81 -13.31 -12.69
C CYS A 154 11.46 -14.77 -13.01
N ASP A 155 10.17 -15.10 -13.12
CA ASP A 155 9.69 -16.45 -13.45
C ASP A 155 9.86 -16.79 -14.95
N GLY A 156 10.11 -15.79 -15.80
CA GLY A 156 10.45 -15.96 -17.22
C GLY A 156 11.59 -15.03 -17.64
N ASP A 157 11.74 -14.79 -18.95
CA ASP A 157 12.79 -13.91 -19.50
C ASP A 157 12.30 -12.47 -19.71
N GLY A 158 11.39 -12.00 -18.85
CA GLY A 158 10.79 -10.67 -18.97
C GLY A 158 11.69 -9.56 -18.42
N HIS A 159 11.48 -8.34 -18.92
CA HIS A 159 12.16 -7.14 -18.39
C HIS A 159 11.43 -6.55 -17.16
N PRO A 160 12.17 -6.02 -16.16
CA PRO A 160 11.60 -5.50 -14.91
C PRO A 160 11.07 -4.06 -15.03
N TRP A 161 11.07 -3.46 -16.23
CA TRP A 161 10.83 -2.02 -16.42
C TRP A 161 9.46 -1.56 -15.95
N ALA A 162 8.41 -2.33 -16.23
CA ALA A 162 7.08 -2.00 -15.76
C ALA A 162 6.98 -2.03 -14.22
N ALA A 163 7.66 -2.97 -13.57
CA ALA A 163 7.71 -3.02 -12.11
C ALA A 163 8.43 -1.80 -11.51
N ILE A 164 9.57 -1.43 -12.09
CA ILE A 164 10.36 -0.26 -11.68
C ILE A 164 9.56 1.03 -11.83
N ALA A 165 8.87 1.19 -12.95
CA ALA A 165 8.01 2.35 -13.18
C ALA A 165 6.89 2.45 -12.14
N LEU A 166 6.25 1.32 -11.79
CA LEU A 166 5.20 1.30 -10.76
C LEU A 166 5.76 1.56 -9.36
N PHE A 167 6.97 1.11 -9.04
CA PHE A 167 7.65 1.44 -7.78
C PHE A 167 7.95 2.93 -7.67
N ALA A 168 8.42 3.57 -8.74
CA ALA A 168 8.61 5.01 -8.79
C ALA A 168 7.29 5.76 -8.63
N ALA A 169 6.26 5.37 -9.39
CA ALA A 169 4.93 5.97 -9.33
C ALA A 169 4.30 5.82 -7.93
N SER A 170 4.51 4.68 -7.28
CA SER A 170 4.13 4.46 -5.87
C SER A 170 4.79 5.49 -4.95
N GLY A 171 6.11 5.69 -5.07
CA GLY A 171 6.85 6.68 -4.29
C GLY A 171 6.38 8.12 -4.53
N LEU A 172 6.02 8.46 -5.76
CA LEU A 172 5.46 9.77 -6.13
C LEU A 172 4.02 9.98 -5.61
N CYS A 173 3.30 8.90 -5.29
CA CYS A 173 2.02 8.95 -4.59
C CYS A 173 2.22 9.05 -3.08
N TYR A 174 3.15 8.27 -2.53
CA TYR A 174 3.46 8.25 -1.10
C TYR A 174 4.89 7.75 -0.86
N GLU A 175 5.76 8.63 -0.39
CA GLU A 175 7.20 8.41 -0.27
C GLU A 175 7.56 7.29 0.71
N ALA A 176 6.69 6.99 1.69
CA ALA A 176 6.90 5.89 2.63
C ALA A 176 6.95 4.51 1.94
N THR A 177 6.53 4.42 0.68
CA THR A 177 6.64 3.19 -0.11
C THR A 177 8.04 2.97 -0.70
N LEU A 178 8.91 3.99 -0.75
CA LEU A 178 10.24 3.90 -1.37
C LEU A 178 11.18 2.91 -0.67
N PRO A 179 11.28 2.86 0.67
CA PRO A 179 12.10 1.83 1.33
C PRO A 179 11.62 0.41 1.00
N MET A 180 10.30 0.21 0.95
CA MET A 180 9.72 -1.08 0.60
C MET A 180 9.97 -1.43 -0.88
N ALA A 181 9.88 -0.46 -1.80
CA ALA A 181 10.23 -0.67 -3.19
C ALA A 181 11.70 -1.10 -3.36
N GLY A 182 12.62 -0.45 -2.66
CA GLY A 182 14.04 -0.85 -2.63
C GLY A 182 14.23 -2.27 -2.07
N ALA A 183 13.55 -2.59 -0.97
CA ALA A 183 13.58 -3.93 -0.39
C ALA A 183 13.04 -4.99 -1.36
N LEU A 184 11.95 -4.71 -2.09
CA LEU A 184 11.35 -5.63 -3.05
C LEU A 184 12.22 -5.84 -4.30
N LEU A 185 12.90 -4.79 -4.78
CA LEU A 185 13.87 -4.90 -5.88
C LEU A 185 15.00 -5.89 -5.56
N LEU A 186 15.38 -5.97 -4.29
CA LEU A 186 16.40 -6.91 -3.81
C LEU A 186 15.80 -8.29 -3.48
N ALA A 187 14.75 -8.32 -2.67
CA ALA A 187 14.21 -9.54 -2.11
C ALA A 187 13.55 -10.43 -3.17
N ILE A 188 12.78 -9.86 -4.11
CA ILE A 188 12.04 -10.68 -5.09
C ILE A 188 12.98 -11.49 -5.97
N PRO A 189 14.00 -10.92 -6.65
CA PRO A 189 14.94 -11.71 -7.44
C PRO A 189 15.67 -12.76 -6.60
N LEU A 190 16.21 -12.38 -5.44
CA LEU A 190 16.95 -13.29 -4.57
C LEU A 190 16.11 -14.47 -4.08
N LEU A 191 14.86 -14.23 -3.68
CA LEU A 191 13.97 -15.29 -3.20
C LEU A 191 13.38 -16.13 -4.34
N THR A 192 13.23 -15.55 -5.53
CA THR A 192 12.60 -16.24 -6.68
C THR A 192 13.59 -17.08 -7.47
N THR A 193 14.77 -16.52 -7.81
CA THR A 193 15.75 -17.16 -8.70
C THR A 193 17.06 -17.53 -8.01
N ARG A 194 17.20 -17.21 -6.71
CA ARG A 194 18.46 -17.35 -5.94
C ARG A 194 19.63 -16.57 -6.54
N ARG A 195 19.35 -15.60 -7.42
CA ARG A 195 20.37 -14.76 -8.07
C ARG A 195 19.90 -13.31 -8.10
N PRO A 196 20.82 -12.34 -7.93
CA PRO A 196 20.48 -10.94 -8.13
C PRO A 196 20.16 -10.69 -9.61
N ARG A 197 19.14 -9.88 -9.86
CA ARG A 197 18.88 -9.30 -11.17
C ARG A 197 19.51 -7.92 -11.24
N TRP A 198 20.75 -7.86 -11.70
CA TRP A 198 21.54 -6.62 -11.74
C TRP A 198 20.89 -5.53 -12.60
N ASP A 199 20.20 -5.92 -13.69
CA ASP A 199 19.38 -5.02 -14.50
C ASP A 199 18.28 -4.34 -13.67
N ALA A 200 17.56 -5.11 -12.85
CA ALA A 200 16.53 -4.60 -11.95
C ALA A 200 17.13 -3.77 -10.80
N LEU A 201 18.25 -4.23 -10.21
CA LEU A 201 18.88 -3.58 -9.06
C LEU A 201 19.52 -2.24 -9.42
N VAL A 202 20.27 -2.18 -10.52
CA VAL A 202 20.97 -0.95 -10.92
C VAL A 202 19.98 0.08 -11.44
N VAL A 203 19.14 -0.28 -12.42
CA VAL A 203 18.17 0.66 -13.00
C VAL A 203 17.07 0.96 -12.00
N GLY A 204 16.52 -0.05 -11.33
CA GLY A 204 15.48 0.13 -10.32
C GLY A 204 15.98 0.90 -9.12
N GLY A 205 17.18 0.59 -8.62
CA GLY A 205 17.83 1.33 -7.54
C GLY A 205 18.08 2.79 -7.91
N ALA A 206 18.56 3.07 -9.12
CA ALA A 206 18.74 4.43 -9.61
C ALA A 206 17.41 5.19 -9.73
N VAL A 207 16.36 4.58 -10.28
CA VAL A 207 15.05 5.21 -10.46
C VAL A 207 14.34 5.44 -9.11
N VAL A 208 14.30 4.43 -8.24
CA VAL A 208 13.71 4.55 -6.89
C VAL A 208 14.53 5.55 -6.05
N GLY A 209 15.86 5.51 -6.15
CA GLY A 209 16.76 6.45 -5.51
C GLY A 209 16.54 7.89 -5.97
N ALA A 210 16.46 8.12 -7.28
CA ALA A 210 16.14 9.43 -7.85
C ALA A 210 14.75 9.94 -7.41
N THR A 211 13.77 9.04 -7.34
CA THR A 211 12.43 9.36 -6.81
C THR A 211 12.50 9.75 -5.33
N GLY A 212 13.33 9.08 -4.53
CA GLY A 212 13.57 9.43 -3.13
C GLY A 212 14.27 10.77 -2.97
N ILE A 213 15.30 11.04 -3.79
CA ILE A 213 15.98 12.35 -3.82
C ILE A 213 14.98 13.45 -4.19
N TRP A 214 14.14 13.22 -5.21
CA TRP A 214 13.08 14.15 -5.58
C TRP A 214 12.14 14.43 -4.40
N ALA A 215 11.62 13.37 -3.77
CA ALA A 215 10.69 13.48 -2.65
C ALA A 215 11.31 14.23 -1.46
N LEU A 216 12.60 14.02 -1.17
CA LEU A 216 13.33 14.71 -0.11
C LEU A 216 13.56 16.19 -0.44
N THR A 217 14.01 16.48 -1.66
CA THR A 217 14.37 17.85 -2.08
C THR A 217 13.14 18.74 -2.34
N HIS A 218 11.98 18.13 -2.60
CA HIS A 218 10.72 18.83 -2.86
C HIS A 218 9.67 18.59 -1.77
N ALA A 219 10.06 18.03 -0.61
CA ALA A 219 9.15 17.83 0.52
C ALA A 219 8.63 19.17 1.05
N TRP A 220 7.31 19.30 1.18
CA TRP A 220 6.67 20.55 1.60
C TRP A 220 6.74 20.86 3.12
N ARG A 221 7.51 20.12 3.94
CA ARG A 221 7.59 20.42 5.38
C ARG A 221 8.99 20.21 5.97
N GLY A 222 9.62 21.33 6.33
CA GLY A 222 10.64 21.41 7.38
C GLY A 222 10.01 21.40 8.79
N VAL A 223 8.92 20.67 9.00
CA VAL A 223 8.31 20.49 10.32
C VAL A 223 8.94 19.24 10.93
N PRO A 224 9.58 19.30 12.11
CA PRO A 224 10.04 18.12 12.82
C PRO A 224 8.80 17.30 13.21
N SER A 225 8.39 16.39 12.34
CA SER A 225 7.21 15.60 12.57
C SER A 225 7.63 14.44 13.48
N GLY A 226 7.30 14.50 14.77
CA GLY A 226 7.36 13.34 15.68
C GLY A 226 6.57 12.12 15.17
N TYR A 227 5.85 12.27 14.05
CA TYR A 227 5.20 11.25 13.24
C TYR A 227 6.16 10.24 12.56
N ALA A 228 7.48 10.43 12.64
CA ALA A 228 8.46 9.42 12.21
C ALA A 228 9.00 8.58 13.38
N ASP A 229 8.40 8.70 14.58
CA ASP A 229 8.74 7.85 15.71
C ASP A 229 8.22 6.42 15.45
N VAL A 230 9.15 5.53 15.11
CA VAL A 230 8.87 4.11 14.84
C VAL A 230 8.19 3.44 16.03
N GLY A 231 8.47 3.86 17.27
CA GLY A 231 7.81 3.36 18.46
C GLY A 231 6.33 3.74 18.51
N VAL A 232 6.00 4.97 18.14
CA VAL A 232 4.62 5.45 18.05
C VAL A 232 3.88 4.73 16.91
N GLU A 233 4.47 4.68 15.72
CA GLU A 233 3.86 4.01 14.56
C GLU A 233 3.65 2.51 14.80
N PHE A 234 4.65 1.81 15.35
CA PHE A 234 4.54 0.38 15.63
C PHE A 234 3.46 0.08 16.68
N THR A 235 3.40 0.87 17.75
CA THR A 235 2.39 0.69 18.80
C THR A 235 0.99 1.07 18.33
N ILE A 236 0.83 2.03 17.42
CA ILE A 236 -0.44 2.27 16.75
C ILE A 236 -0.85 1.02 15.96
N HIS A 237 0.04 0.46 15.14
CA HIS A 237 -0.30 -0.63 14.22
C HIS A 237 -0.48 -2.00 14.85
N PHE A 238 0.29 -2.34 15.89
CA PHE A 238 0.31 -3.67 16.50
C PHE A 238 -0.06 -3.67 17.99
N GLY A 239 -0.42 -2.51 18.57
CA GLY A 239 -0.71 -2.38 19.99
C GLY A 239 -1.95 -1.57 20.29
N ARG A 240 -1.75 -0.31 20.72
CA ARG A 240 -2.80 0.61 21.17
C ARG A 240 -3.92 0.87 20.15
N GLY A 241 -3.63 0.78 18.84
CA GLY A 241 -4.68 0.93 17.82
C GLY A 241 -5.60 -0.28 17.65
N ILE A 242 -5.26 -1.42 18.26
CA ILE A 242 -6.08 -2.64 18.26
C ILE A 242 -6.64 -2.94 19.66
N ALA A 243 -5.90 -2.56 20.70
CA ALA A 243 -6.15 -2.96 22.06
C ALA A 243 -7.08 -2.02 22.82
N PHE A 244 -7.93 -2.58 23.66
CA PHE A 244 -8.83 -1.82 24.54
C PHE A 244 -8.13 -1.21 25.77
N SER A 245 -6.86 -1.56 26.01
CA SER A 245 -6.04 -1.01 27.09
C SER A 245 -4.56 -0.98 26.70
N ASP A 246 -3.79 -0.12 27.37
CA ASP A 246 -2.34 0.00 27.18
C ASP A 246 -1.58 -1.29 27.45
N ALA A 247 -1.97 -2.05 28.48
CA ALA A 247 -1.35 -3.33 28.82
C ALA A 247 -1.53 -4.36 27.69
N THR A 248 -2.75 -4.49 27.18
CA THR A 248 -3.05 -5.37 26.04
C THR A 248 -2.37 -4.88 24.75
N GLY A 249 -2.22 -3.58 24.57
CA GLY A 249 -1.52 -2.99 23.43
C GLY A 249 -0.04 -3.34 23.43
N THR A 250 0.63 -3.24 24.58
CA THR A 250 2.04 -3.59 24.71
C THR A 250 2.28 -5.08 24.45
N LEU A 251 1.40 -5.96 24.95
CA LEU A 251 1.50 -7.41 24.72
C LEU A 251 1.32 -7.78 23.25
N LEU A 252 0.34 -7.18 22.56
CA LEU A 252 0.13 -7.40 21.13
C LEU A 252 1.31 -6.86 20.31
N ALA A 253 1.85 -5.71 20.68
CA ALA A 253 3.02 -5.13 20.03
C ALA A 253 4.25 -6.05 20.18
N ALA A 254 4.49 -6.58 21.39
CA ALA A 254 5.56 -7.54 21.63
C ALA A 254 5.38 -8.83 20.81
N ALA A 255 4.17 -9.40 20.80
CA ALA A 255 3.87 -10.59 20.02
C ALA A 255 4.06 -10.35 18.51
N GLY A 256 3.64 -9.19 18.00
CA GLY A 256 3.87 -8.77 16.62
C GLY A 256 5.36 -8.67 16.29
N ALA A 257 6.15 -8.05 17.16
CA ALA A 257 7.61 -7.93 16.99
C ALA A 257 8.30 -9.29 16.96
N THR A 258 7.93 -10.19 17.89
CA THR A 258 8.46 -11.57 17.93
C THR A 258 8.08 -12.34 16.66
N GLY A 259 6.84 -12.23 16.20
CA GLY A 259 6.40 -12.87 14.96
C GLY A 259 7.20 -12.42 13.74
N ILE A 260 7.43 -11.11 13.61
CA ILE A 260 8.27 -10.54 12.54
C ILE A 260 9.70 -11.10 12.63
N ALA A 261 10.30 -11.09 13.82
CA ALA A 261 11.66 -11.58 14.04
C ALA A 261 11.81 -13.06 13.66
N VAL A 262 10.85 -13.91 14.03
CA VAL A 262 10.85 -15.34 13.69
C VAL A 262 10.74 -15.56 12.18
N VAL A 263 9.89 -14.80 11.49
CA VAL A 263 9.77 -14.88 10.02
C VAL A 263 11.07 -14.46 9.35
N LEU A 264 11.66 -13.35 9.77
CA LEU A 264 12.94 -12.86 9.24
C LEU A 264 14.06 -13.88 9.47
N TRP A 265 14.13 -14.47 10.68
CA TRP A 265 15.10 -15.52 11.00
C TRP A 265 14.97 -16.71 10.06
N ARG A 266 13.75 -17.21 9.84
CA ARG A 266 13.51 -18.35 8.92
C ARG A 266 13.85 -18.04 7.47
N LEU A 267 13.75 -16.78 7.04
CA LEU A 267 14.13 -16.37 5.69
C LEU A 267 15.65 -16.31 5.50
N ILE A 268 16.42 -16.02 6.56
CA ILE A 268 17.88 -15.87 6.52
C ILE A 268 18.61 -17.19 6.82
N ALA A 269 18.04 -18.02 7.70
CA ALA A 269 18.57 -19.33 8.08
C ALA A 269 17.64 -20.45 7.59
N PRO A 270 17.60 -20.73 6.26
CA PRO A 270 16.84 -21.86 5.75
C PRO A 270 17.52 -23.16 6.22
N SER A 271 16.86 -23.86 7.13
CA SER A 271 17.16 -25.26 7.49
C SER A 271 17.01 -26.19 6.30
#